data_AF-A0A3D2K7Q3-F1
#
_entry.id   AF-A0A3D2K7Q3-F1
#
_cell.length_a   1.000
_cell.length_b   1.000
_cell.length_c   1.000
_cell.angle_alpha   90.00
_cell.angle_beta   90.00
_cell.angle_gamma   90.00
#
_symmetry.space_group_name_H-M   'P 1'
#
loop_
_entity.id
_entity.type
_entity.pdbx_description
1 polymer ?
#
loop_
_entity_poly.entity_id
_entity_poly.type
_entity_poly.pdbx_seq_one_letter_code
_entity_poly.pdbx_strand_id
1 'polypeptide(L)'
;MEKFSMRSDRLEIKGKAKGGKVKVVRYDRSFRSRIIQDQKAKGFYNSFKNYCLSFERVKVRPSWGAEGFQVGTEVVVKLAFLGGALCALFSLDPSRYNQKDYPHGDLSSFKEHKNTPMMVPLRTPSEYKLARRLAGDAFTSRCSYTVDDPVQADYASALPMEKDDALIKKGLIKVSETEMGESDAKKALAAALQAEAEEEKILERLGSKRRTSKKAGAEEEKPLQEMTSADEPMEDISAPIVQKSAAEEQTAREEVAPKEVAEEEKKEQEITSAEDMVEEVVFEMMEDESEQ
;
A
#
# COMPACT_ATOMS: atom_id res chain seq x y z
N MET A 1 27.76 -4.87 0.99
CA MET A 1 26.76 -3.78 1.01
C MET A 1 26.74 -3.21 2.42
N GLU A 2 27.04 -1.91 2.57
CA GLU A 2 26.84 -1.22 3.85
C GLU A 2 25.37 -1.39 4.28
N LYS A 3 25.16 -1.82 5.52
CA LYS A 3 23.82 -1.83 6.11
C LYS A 3 23.45 -0.38 6.42
N PHE A 4 22.73 0.27 5.51
CA PHE A 4 22.08 1.55 5.80
C PHE A 4 21.11 1.32 6.95
N SER A 5 21.30 2.08 8.03
CA SER A 5 20.36 2.05 9.15
C SER A 5 19.03 2.61 8.64
N MET A 6 18.07 1.74 8.38
CA MET A 6 16.71 2.08 7.95
C MET A 6 15.87 2.68 9.09
N ARG A 7 16.50 3.14 10.16
CA ARG A 7 15.87 3.80 11.31
C ARG A 7 15.44 5.22 10.92
N SER A 8 14.30 5.66 11.47
CA SER A 8 13.71 6.97 11.17
C SER A 8 14.68 8.11 11.47
N ASP A 9 15.44 7.97 12.57
CA ASP A 9 16.30 9.02 13.10
C ASP A 9 17.68 8.46 13.48
N ARG A 10 18.67 8.67 12.61
CA ARG A 10 20.06 8.44 13.03
C ARG A 10 20.52 9.67 13.80
N LEU A 11 20.71 9.52 15.10
CA LEU A 11 21.34 10.53 15.95
C LEU A 11 22.83 10.22 16.09
N GLU A 12 23.67 11.20 15.77
CA GLU A 12 25.12 11.10 15.88
C GLU A 12 25.67 12.24 16.73
N ILE A 13 26.56 11.91 17.67
CA ILE A 13 27.34 12.90 18.39
C ILE A 13 28.57 13.25 17.56
N LYS A 14 28.62 14.46 16.99
CA LYS A 14 29.76 14.99 16.23
C LYS A 14 30.59 15.95 17.08
N GLY A 15 31.37 15.40 18.00
CA GLY A 15 32.43 16.14 18.71
C GLY A 15 31.93 17.17 19.74
N LYS A 16 32.88 17.93 20.29
CA LYS A 16 32.63 18.93 21.35
C LYS A 16 32.32 20.30 20.74
N ALA A 17 31.31 20.97 21.29
CA ALA A 17 30.98 22.37 21.02
C ALA A 17 31.58 23.29 22.12
N LYS A 18 31.42 24.61 21.97
CA LYS A 18 31.86 25.59 22.98
C LYS A 18 31.06 25.41 24.28
N GLY A 19 31.72 25.56 25.43
CA GLY A 19 31.08 25.54 26.74
C GLY A 19 30.70 24.16 27.29
N GLY A 20 31.43 23.09 26.92
CA GLY A 20 31.19 21.73 27.45
C GLY A 20 29.97 21.02 26.83
N LYS A 21 29.35 21.64 25.81
CA LYS A 21 28.27 21.04 25.03
C LYS A 21 28.81 20.12 23.95
N VAL A 22 27.94 19.30 23.40
CA VAL A 22 28.22 18.33 22.35
C VAL A 22 27.34 18.63 21.15
N LYS A 23 27.89 18.57 19.94
CA LYS A 23 27.08 18.70 18.72
C LYS A 23 26.40 17.37 18.43
N VAL A 24 25.09 17.40 18.26
CA VAL A 24 24.27 16.26 17.90
C VAL A 24 23.70 16.51 16.52
N VAL A 25 24.02 15.63 15.58
CA VAL A 25 23.47 15.64 14.23
C VAL A 25 22.34 14.62 14.15
N ARG A 26 21.17 15.07 13.73
CA ARG A 26 20.02 14.21 13.45
C ARG A 26 19.83 14.13 11.94
N TYR A 27 19.81 12.91 11.42
CA TYR A 27 19.37 12.61 10.06
C TYR A 27 17.92 12.15 10.12
N ASP A 28 17.02 13.05 9.78
CA ASP A 28 15.59 12.79 9.67
C ASP A 28 15.29 12.31 8.25
N ARG A 29 14.93 11.03 8.10
CA ARG A 29 14.71 10.39 6.81
C ARG A 29 13.23 10.35 6.43
N SER A 30 12.89 10.86 5.26
CA SER A 30 11.53 10.73 4.73
C SER A 30 11.17 9.27 4.41
N PHE A 31 9.88 8.96 4.40
CA PHE A 31 9.32 7.69 3.95
C PHE A 31 9.83 7.31 2.57
N ARG A 32 9.82 8.27 1.63
CA ARG A 32 10.28 8.06 0.26
C ARG A 32 11.78 7.76 0.18
N SER A 33 12.61 8.41 1.00
CA SER A 33 14.05 8.09 1.07
C SER A 33 14.29 6.64 1.49
N ARG A 34 13.52 6.13 2.45
CA ARG A 34 13.65 4.75 2.95
C ARG A 34 13.19 3.73 1.91
N ILE A 35 12.09 4.00 1.20
CA ILE A 35 11.67 3.16 0.06
C ILE A 35 12.76 3.12 -1.01
N ILE A 36 13.34 4.28 -1.39
CA ILE A 36 14.40 4.36 -2.41
C ILE A 36 15.60 3.46 -2.07
N GLN A 37 15.94 3.32 -0.79
CA GLN A 37 17.10 2.56 -0.33
C GLN A 37 16.81 1.07 -0.08
N ASP A 38 15.56 0.68 0.16
CA ASP A 38 15.18 -0.71 0.42
C ASP A 38 14.56 -1.38 -0.81
N GLN A 39 15.36 -2.20 -1.50
CA GLN A 39 14.90 -2.91 -2.69
C GLN A 39 13.77 -3.92 -2.41
N LYS A 40 13.73 -4.54 -1.21
CA LYS A 40 12.66 -5.48 -0.85
C LYS A 40 11.38 -4.72 -0.53
N ALA A 41 11.47 -3.64 0.24
CA ALA A 41 10.31 -2.83 0.55
C ALA A 41 9.70 -2.18 -0.70
N LYS A 42 10.50 -1.80 -1.72
CA LYS A 42 9.98 -1.28 -3.00
C LYS A 42 8.97 -2.22 -3.66
N GLY A 43 9.29 -3.51 -3.73
CA GLY A 43 8.41 -4.50 -4.35
C GLY A 43 7.07 -4.60 -3.62
N PHE A 44 7.10 -4.71 -2.29
CA PHE A 44 5.88 -4.74 -1.49
C PHE A 44 5.11 -3.43 -1.53
N TYR A 45 5.81 -2.29 -1.50
CA TYR A 45 5.24 -0.96 -1.61
C TYR A 45 4.49 -0.78 -2.93
N ASN A 46 5.10 -1.14 -4.06
CA ASN A 46 4.49 -1.03 -5.38
C ASN A 46 3.19 -1.84 -5.46
N SER A 47 3.26 -3.13 -5.11
CA SER A 47 2.12 -4.04 -5.16
C SER A 47 1.00 -3.60 -4.21
N PHE A 48 1.35 -3.19 -2.98
CA PHE A 48 0.36 -2.78 -1.99
C PHE A 48 -0.28 -1.43 -2.32
N LYS A 49 0.49 -0.47 -2.83
CA LYS A 49 -0.02 0.83 -3.27
C LYS A 49 -1.00 0.68 -4.44
N ASN A 50 -0.67 -0.13 -5.43
CA ASN A 50 -1.59 -0.45 -6.54
C ASN A 50 -2.88 -1.08 -6.01
N TYR A 51 -2.78 -1.99 -5.05
CA TYR A 51 -3.96 -2.58 -4.43
C TYR A 51 -4.81 -1.57 -3.65
N CYS A 52 -4.22 -0.65 -2.88
CA CYS A 52 -5.00 0.38 -2.19
C CYS A 52 -5.65 1.37 -3.16
N LEU A 53 -5.00 1.66 -4.29
CA LEU A 53 -5.52 2.54 -5.34
C LEU A 53 -6.57 1.89 -6.24
N SER A 54 -6.76 0.58 -6.16
CA SER A 54 -7.84 -0.11 -6.86
C SER A 54 -9.20 0.08 -6.20
N PHE A 55 -9.28 0.72 -5.03
CA PHE A 55 -10.55 1.02 -4.37
C PHE A 55 -11.05 2.39 -4.78
N GLU A 56 -12.37 2.54 -4.89
CA GLU A 56 -12.98 3.80 -5.29
C GLU A 56 -12.70 4.89 -4.25
N ARG A 57 -12.55 6.14 -4.73
CA ARG A 57 -12.45 7.34 -3.88
C ARG A 57 -11.25 7.36 -2.92
N VAL A 58 -10.31 6.42 -3.06
CA VAL A 58 -9.08 6.41 -2.27
C VAL A 58 -8.12 7.48 -2.78
N LYS A 59 -7.71 8.37 -1.88
CA LYS A 59 -6.71 9.41 -2.14
C LYS A 59 -5.44 9.11 -1.37
N VAL A 60 -4.31 9.31 -2.04
CA VAL A 60 -3.00 9.20 -1.42
C VAL A 60 -2.61 10.53 -0.80
N ARG A 61 -2.21 10.50 0.47
CA ARG A 61 -1.66 11.64 1.21
C ARG A 61 -0.25 11.31 1.67
N PRO A 62 0.78 11.71 0.90
CA PRO A 62 2.15 11.56 1.35
C PRO A 62 2.42 12.52 2.51
N SER A 63 3.08 12.01 3.54
CA SER A 63 3.63 12.78 4.65
C SER A 63 5.12 12.49 4.77
N TRP A 64 5.83 13.22 5.63
CA TRP A 64 7.27 13.01 5.78
C TRP A 64 7.61 11.60 6.26
N GLY A 65 6.94 11.08 7.29
CA GLY A 65 7.25 9.77 7.88
C GLY A 65 6.43 8.60 7.33
N ALA A 66 5.40 8.86 6.52
CA ALA A 66 4.46 7.83 6.09
C ALA A 66 3.67 8.24 4.83
N GLU A 67 3.03 7.26 4.20
CA GLU A 67 2.05 7.49 3.12
C GLU A 67 0.68 6.99 3.58
N GLY A 68 -0.28 7.91 3.69
CA GLY A 68 -1.65 7.61 4.10
C GLY A 68 -2.56 7.40 2.90
N PHE A 69 -3.45 6.42 2.99
CA PHE A 69 -4.54 6.17 2.07
C PHE A 69 -5.85 6.58 2.74
N GLN A 70 -6.48 7.60 2.19
CA GLN A 70 -7.65 8.23 2.77
C GLN A 70 -8.89 7.97 1.93
N VAL A 71 -10.01 7.79 2.62
CA VAL A 71 -11.35 7.80 2.04
C VAL A 71 -12.08 8.98 2.65
N GLY A 72 -12.46 9.95 1.83
CA GLY A 72 -13.01 11.21 2.34
C GLY A 72 -11.98 11.95 3.20
N THR A 73 -12.25 12.08 4.50
CA THR A 73 -11.38 12.74 5.49
C THR A 73 -10.61 11.76 6.37
N GLU A 74 -10.95 10.47 6.34
CA GLU A 74 -10.40 9.48 7.26
C GLU A 74 -9.24 8.70 6.63
N VAL A 75 -8.18 8.47 7.42
CA VAL A 75 -7.07 7.58 7.03
C VAL A 75 -7.49 6.14 7.32
N VAL A 76 -7.64 5.34 6.26
CA VAL A 76 -8.02 3.93 6.35
C VAL A 76 -6.78 3.07 6.54
N VAL A 77 -5.74 3.35 5.75
CA VAL A 77 -4.47 2.62 5.78
C VAL A 77 -3.31 3.63 5.79
N LYS A 78 -2.28 3.36 6.59
CA LYS A 78 -1.04 4.14 6.64
C LYS A 78 0.13 3.19 6.39
N LEU A 79 0.95 3.47 5.38
CA LEU A 79 2.25 2.82 5.20
C LEU A 79 3.31 3.63 5.92
N ALA A 80 4.02 2.99 6.84
CA ALA A 80 5.11 3.60 7.58
C ALA A 80 6.21 2.56 7.81
N PHE A 81 7.39 3.03 8.16
CA PHE A 81 8.44 2.13 8.59
C PHE A 81 8.56 2.17 10.12
N LEU A 82 8.33 1.02 10.74
CA LEU A 82 8.48 0.83 12.18
C LEU A 82 9.58 -0.20 12.42
N GLY A 83 10.40 -0.02 13.45
CA GLY A 83 11.54 -0.91 13.76
C GLY A 83 12.43 -1.27 12.56
N GLY A 84 12.53 -0.37 11.57
CA GLY A 84 13.32 -0.57 10.33
C GLY A 84 12.67 -1.42 9.23
N ALA A 85 11.40 -1.81 9.36
CA ALA A 85 10.66 -2.57 8.35
C ALA A 85 9.44 -1.79 7.83
N LEU A 86 9.13 -1.94 6.54
CA LEU A 86 7.88 -1.42 5.98
C LEU A 86 6.69 -2.14 6.62
N CYS A 87 5.74 -1.39 7.16
CA CYS A 87 4.55 -1.88 7.83
C CYS A 87 3.30 -1.19 7.29
N ALA A 88 2.21 -1.95 7.18
CA ALA A 88 0.87 -1.43 6.92
C ALA A 88 0.12 -1.30 8.25
N LEU A 89 -0.37 -0.10 8.52
CA LEU A 89 -1.20 0.20 9.68
C LEU A 89 -2.64 0.43 9.21
N PHE A 90 -3.59 -0.15 9.92
CA PHE A 90 -4.99 -0.17 9.55
C PHE A 90 -5.83 0.53 10.61
N SER A 91 -6.86 1.26 10.16
CA SER A 91 -7.91 1.82 11.00
C SER A 91 -8.94 0.75 11.39
N LEU A 92 -8.44 -0.36 11.94
CA LEU A 92 -9.18 -1.51 12.42
C LEU A 92 -8.84 -1.73 13.90
N ASP A 93 -9.81 -2.22 14.67
CA ASP A 93 -9.59 -2.56 16.08
C ASP A 93 -8.86 -3.91 16.21
N PRO A 94 -7.64 -3.96 16.75
CA PRO A 94 -6.88 -5.20 16.92
C PRO A 94 -7.60 -6.22 17.81
N SER A 95 -8.42 -5.77 18.77
CA SER A 95 -9.11 -6.68 19.70
C SER A 95 -10.18 -7.54 19.02
N ARG A 96 -10.66 -7.15 17.83
CA ARG A 96 -11.67 -7.90 17.07
C ARG A 96 -11.09 -9.08 16.30
N TYR A 97 -9.77 -9.13 16.12
CA TYR A 97 -9.12 -10.14 15.30
C TYR A 97 -8.34 -11.12 16.16
N ASN A 98 -8.49 -12.41 15.87
CA ASN A 98 -7.71 -13.42 16.58
C ASN A 98 -6.26 -13.40 16.08
N GLN A 99 -5.31 -13.17 16.98
CA GLN A 99 -3.89 -13.10 16.65
C GLN A 99 -3.31 -14.44 16.15
N LYS A 100 -4.01 -15.56 16.35
CA LYS A 100 -3.63 -16.87 15.79
C LYS A 100 -3.85 -16.92 14.28
N ASP A 101 -5.00 -16.41 13.82
CA ASP A 101 -5.40 -16.46 12.42
C ASP A 101 -4.80 -15.28 11.64
N TYR A 102 -4.68 -14.13 12.32
CA TYR A 102 -4.13 -12.89 11.77
C TYR A 102 -2.98 -12.43 12.66
N PRO A 103 -1.72 -12.80 12.36
CA PRO A 103 -0.56 -12.29 13.08
C PRO A 103 -0.41 -10.77 12.89
N HIS A 104 -0.97 -9.99 13.81
CA HIS A 104 -0.94 -8.53 13.81
C HIS A 104 -0.40 -7.98 15.13
N GLY A 105 0.21 -6.81 15.05
CA GLY A 105 0.67 -6.02 16.19
C GLY A 105 -0.37 -4.96 16.59
N ASP A 106 -0.33 -4.57 17.85
CA ASP A 106 -1.16 -3.49 18.40
C ASP A 106 -0.26 -2.30 18.73
N LEU A 107 -0.60 -1.13 18.18
CA LEU A 107 0.07 0.15 18.37
C LEU A 107 -0.84 1.18 19.05
N SER A 108 -1.97 0.78 19.62
CA SER A 108 -2.92 1.66 20.31
C SER A 108 -2.30 2.45 21.47
N SER A 109 -1.22 1.95 22.07
CA SER A 109 -0.43 2.64 23.10
C SER A 109 0.27 3.90 22.58
N PHE A 110 0.63 3.93 21.29
CA PHE A 110 1.37 5.04 20.70
C PHE A 110 0.42 6.15 20.23
N LYS A 111 0.67 7.38 20.72
CA LYS A 111 -0.16 8.54 20.37
C LYS A 111 -0.25 8.80 18.87
N GLU A 112 0.83 8.54 18.12
CA GLU A 112 0.85 8.73 16.67
C GLU A 112 -0.06 7.75 15.92
N HIS A 113 -0.26 6.54 16.47
CA HIS A 113 -0.95 5.44 15.78
C HIS A 113 -2.37 5.20 16.29
N LYS A 114 -2.93 6.11 17.08
CA LYS A 114 -4.30 5.98 17.61
C LYS A 114 -5.38 5.79 16.54
N ASN A 115 -5.23 6.45 15.39
CA ASN A 115 -6.20 6.37 14.29
C ASN A 115 -6.03 5.07 13.46
N THR A 116 -4.86 4.44 13.54
CA THR A 116 -4.50 3.22 12.80
C THR A 116 -3.76 2.25 13.73
N PRO A 117 -4.46 1.66 14.72
CA PRO A 117 -3.81 0.93 15.81
C PRO A 117 -3.35 -0.48 15.42
N MET A 118 -3.97 -1.11 14.41
CA MET A 118 -3.57 -2.45 13.97
C MET A 118 -2.39 -2.37 12.99
N MET A 119 -1.33 -3.16 13.21
CA MET A 119 -0.12 -3.18 12.37
C MET A 119 0.17 -4.56 11.79
N VAL A 120 0.54 -4.63 10.51
CA VAL A 120 1.12 -5.81 9.86
C VAL A 120 2.42 -5.45 9.13
N PRO A 121 3.54 -6.14 9.39
CA PRO A 121 4.79 -5.93 8.66
C PRO A 121 4.71 -6.46 7.23
N LEU A 122 5.37 -5.81 6.28
CA LEU A 122 5.45 -6.22 4.87
C LEU A 122 6.87 -6.70 4.53
N ARG A 123 7.28 -7.84 5.10
CA ARG A 123 8.61 -8.44 4.85
C ARG A 123 8.55 -9.69 3.98
N THR A 124 7.46 -10.43 4.10
CA THR A 124 7.26 -11.73 3.46
C THR A 124 5.98 -11.75 2.62
N PRO A 125 5.90 -12.62 1.60
CA PRO A 125 4.69 -12.76 0.78
C PRO A 125 3.44 -13.15 1.58
N SER A 126 3.60 -13.95 2.65
CA SER A 126 2.49 -14.32 3.53
C SER A 126 1.93 -13.11 4.29
N GLU A 127 2.80 -12.25 4.79
CA GLU A 127 2.37 -11.03 5.48
C GLU A 127 1.73 -10.04 4.49
N TYR A 128 2.23 -9.98 3.24
CA TYR A 128 1.58 -9.20 2.17
C TYR A 128 0.15 -9.70 1.88
N LYS A 129 -0.07 -11.01 1.76
CA LYS A 129 -1.41 -11.59 1.57
C LYS A 129 -2.35 -11.23 2.72
N LEU A 130 -1.85 -11.30 3.95
CA LEU A 130 -2.58 -10.89 5.15
C LEU A 130 -2.94 -9.40 5.11
N ALA A 131 -1.96 -8.54 4.83
CA ALA A 131 -2.18 -7.10 4.74
C ALA A 131 -3.19 -6.73 3.63
N ARG A 132 -3.15 -7.43 2.48
CA ARG A 132 -4.12 -7.25 1.39
C ARG A 132 -5.54 -7.58 1.85
N ARG A 133 -5.72 -8.68 2.59
CA ARG A 133 -7.01 -9.07 3.15
C ARG A 133 -7.54 -8.03 4.13
N LEU A 134 -6.71 -7.61 5.08
CA LEU A 134 -7.09 -6.59 6.08
C LEU A 134 -7.36 -5.21 5.44
N ALA A 135 -6.61 -4.84 4.40
CA ALA A 135 -6.91 -3.65 3.60
C ALA A 135 -8.30 -3.79 2.94
N GLY A 136 -8.61 -4.96 2.37
CA GLY A 136 -9.94 -5.25 1.83
C GLY A 136 -11.04 -5.05 2.87
N ASP A 137 -10.88 -5.64 4.06
CA ASP A 137 -11.85 -5.50 5.16
C ASP A 137 -11.98 -4.02 5.61
N ALA A 138 -10.85 -3.30 5.71
CA ALA A 138 -10.83 -1.90 6.10
C ALA A 138 -11.52 -0.98 5.07
N PHE A 139 -11.25 -1.18 3.78
CA PHE A 139 -11.85 -0.38 2.70
C PHE A 139 -13.31 -0.74 2.44
N THR A 140 -13.68 -2.02 2.49
CA THR A 140 -15.08 -2.47 2.25
C THR A 140 -16.06 -1.86 3.25
N SER A 141 -15.61 -1.58 4.47
CA SER A 141 -16.43 -0.89 5.46
C SER A 141 -16.76 0.58 5.11
N ARG A 142 -16.06 1.17 4.13
CA ARG A 142 -16.12 2.61 3.81
C ARG A 142 -16.34 2.92 2.32
N CYS A 143 -16.02 2.01 1.42
CA CYS A 143 -16.06 2.17 -0.03
C CYS A 143 -16.50 0.88 -0.72
N SER A 144 -17.12 1.05 -1.89
CA SER A 144 -17.27 0.01 -2.91
C SER A 144 -15.90 -0.35 -3.49
N TYR A 145 -15.70 -1.65 -3.75
CA TYR A 145 -14.62 -2.08 -4.62
C TYR A 145 -15.08 -1.85 -6.06
N THR A 146 -14.51 -0.87 -6.72
CA THR A 146 -14.66 -0.69 -8.16
C THR A 146 -13.33 -1.04 -8.77
N VAL A 147 -13.34 -2.07 -9.61
CA VAL A 147 -12.50 -2.23 -10.80
C VAL A 147 -12.05 -3.69 -10.90
N ASP A 148 -12.58 -4.36 -11.92
CA ASP A 148 -12.17 -5.70 -12.34
C ASP A 148 -10.72 -5.72 -12.89
N ASP A 149 -10.17 -4.59 -13.35
CA ASP A 149 -8.79 -4.43 -13.83
C ASP A 149 -8.13 -3.08 -13.45
N PRO A 150 -7.52 -2.94 -12.25
CA PRO A 150 -6.90 -1.69 -11.83
C PRO A 150 -5.65 -1.41 -12.66
N VAL A 151 -5.51 -0.16 -13.12
CA VAL A 151 -4.31 0.29 -13.83
C VAL A 151 -3.09 0.09 -12.91
N GLN A 152 -2.28 -0.91 -13.25
CA GLN A 152 -1.06 -1.16 -12.50
C GLN A 152 0.01 -0.17 -12.93
N ALA A 153 0.29 0.80 -12.06
CA ALA A 153 1.44 1.68 -12.23
C ALA A 153 2.69 1.02 -11.65
N ASP A 154 3.84 1.19 -12.31
CA ASP A 154 5.12 0.75 -11.77
C ASP A 154 5.78 1.88 -10.96
N TYR A 155 5.47 1.93 -9.67
CA TYR A 155 6.09 2.85 -8.73
C TYR A 155 7.52 2.43 -8.34
N ALA A 156 7.92 1.17 -8.57
CA ALA A 156 9.24 0.69 -8.21
C ALA A 156 10.30 1.21 -9.20
N SER A 157 10.00 1.19 -10.50
CA SER A 157 10.91 1.72 -11.53
C SER A 157 11.11 3.23 -11.44
N ALA A 158 10.10 3.97 -10.97
CA ALA A 158 10.20 5.41 -10.72
C ALA A 158 11.14 5.78 -9.55
N LEU A 159 11.61 4.81 -8.76
CA LEU A 159 12.42 5.02 -7.56
C LEU A 159 13.75 4.24 -7.66
N PRO A 160 14.70 4.67 -8.51
CA PRO A 160 16.03 4.05 -8.61
C PRO A 160 16.77 4.14 -7.27
N MET A 161 17.67 3.18 -6.99
CA MET A 161 18.45 3.19 -5.75
C MET A 161 19.42 4.39 -5.72
N GLU A 162 19.40 5.13 -4.62
CA GLU A 162 20.24 6.32 -4.43
C GLU A 162 20.97 6.30 -3.09
N LYS A 163 22.14 6.94 -3.04
CA LYS A 163 22.97 7.08 -1.84
C LYS A 163 22.50 8.25 -0.96
N ASP A 164 22.87 8.24 0.31
CA ASP A 164 22.53 9.29 1.30
C ASP A 164 22.86 10.69 0.76
N ASP A 165 24.04 10.91 0.15
CA ASP A 165 24.44 12.23 -0.37
C ASP A 165 23.48 12.77 -1.45
N ALA A 166 22.98 11.89 -2.32
CA ALA A 166 22.01 12.26 -3.36
C ALA A 166 20.65 12.58 -2.74
N LEU A 167 20.23 11.80 -1.74
CA LEU A 167 18.96 11.99 -1.04
C LEU A 167 18.94 13.26 -0.18
N ILE A 168 20.09 13.63 0.41
CA ILE A 168 20.28 14.90 1.12
C ILE A 168 20.16 16.06 0.12
N LYS A 169 20.82 15.98 -1.04
CA LYS A 169 20.70 17.01 -2.10
C LYS A 169 19.28 17.19 -2.62
N LYS A 170 18.51 16.10 -2.70
CA LYS A 170 17.09 16.11 -3.09
C LYS A 170 16.13 16.59 -1.98
N GLY A 171 16.63 16.86 -0.77
CA GLY A 171 15.82 17.26 0.37
C GLY A 171 14.93 16.13 0.93
N LEU A 172 15.21 14.88 0.59
CA LEU A 172 14.50 13.71 1.11
C LEU A 172 15.05 13.25 2.48
N ILE A 173 16.24 13.72 2.85
CA ILE A 173 16.84 13.56 4.17
C ILE A 173 17.15 14.97 4.70
N LYS A 174 16.58 15.31 5.86
CA LYS A 174 16.86 16.56 6.56
C LYS A 174 17.97 16.30 7.57
N VAL A 175 18.98 17.17 7.56
CA VAL A 175 20.09 17.12 8.51
C VAL A 175 19.96 18.33 9.43
N SER A 176 19.76 18.09 10.73
CA SER A 176 19.72 19.17 11.73
C SER A 176 20.84 18.97 12.74
N GLU A 177 21.58 20.05 13.02
CA GLU A 177 22.60 20.07 14.06
C GLU A 177 22.08 20.83 15.27
N THR A 178 22.15 20.22 16.45
CA THR A 178 21.79 20.85 17.72
C THR A 178 22.93 20.70 18.73
N GLU A 179 23.12 21.72 19.56
CA GLU A 179 24.09 21.67 20.66
C GLU A 179 23.37 21.33 21.96
N MET A 180 23.71 20.20 22.57
CA MET A 180 23.10 19.74 23.83
C MET A 180 24.17 19.44 24.87
N GLY A 181 23.80 19.43 26.15
CA GLY A 181 24.67 18.92 27.21
C GLY A 181 25.00 17.44 26.96
N GLU A 182 26.20 16.98 27.35
CA GLU A 182 26.63 15.61 27.09
C GLU A 182 25.70 14.56 27.73
N SER A 183 25.18 14.84 28.93
CA SER A 183 24.19 14.00 29.61
C SER A 183 22.86 13.92 28.84
N ASP A 184 22.38 15.06 28.35
CA ASP A 184 21.09 15.16 27.67
C ASP A 184 21.16 14.52 26.29
N ALA A 185 22.28 14.68 25.58
CA ALA A 185 22.54 14.01 24.32
C ALA A 185 22.55 12.49 24.46
N LYS A 186 23.21 11.96 25.50
CA LYS A 186 23.20 10.51 25.80
C LYS A 186 21.81 10.02 26.15
N LYS A 187 21.05 10.79 26.93
CA LYS A 187 19.67 10.45 27.30
C LYS A 187 18.74 10.44 26.08
N ALA A 188 18.85 11.42 25.19
CA ALA A 188 18.06 11.51 23.97
C ALA A 188 18.36 10.34 23.02
N LEU A 189 19.65 10.01 22.83
CA LEU A 189 20.06 8.84 22.06
C LEU A 189 19.48 7.55 22.65
N ALA A 190 19.56 7.39 23.97
CA ALA A 190 19.03 6.23 24.67
C ALA A 190 17.50 6.11 24.53
N ALA A 191 16.77 7.22 24.65
CA ALA A 191 15.31 7.24 24.49
C ALA A 191 14.88 6.88 23.06
N ALA A 192 15.56 7.40 22.04
CA ALA A 192 15.31 7.03 20.64
C ALA A 192 15.55 5.53 20.40
N LEU A 193 16.66 5.00 20.90
CA LEU A 193 16.96 3.56 20.82
C LEU A 193 15.92 2.70 21.56
N GLN A 194 15.38 3.18 22.69
CA GLN A 194 14.34 2.46 23.44
C GLN A 194 13.01 2.41 22.70
N ALA A 195 12.54 3.53 22.14
CA ALA A 195 11.30 3.55 21.35
C ALA A 195 11.39 2.60 20.16
N GLU A 196 12.52 2.62 19.44
CA GLU A 196 12.78 1.71 18.34
C GLU A 196 12.85 0.24 18.79
N ALA A 197 13.47 -0.05 19.94
CA ALA A 197 13.55 -1.40 20.48
C ALA A 197 12.17 -1.93 20.87
N GLU A 198 11.25 -1.08 21.32
CA GLU A 198 9.87 -1.46 21.60
C GLU A 198 9.14 -1.84 20.30
N GLU A 199 9.26 -1.02 19.25
CA GLU A 199 8.71 -1.33 17.92
C GLU A 199 9.31 -2.61 17.32
N GLU A 200 10.62 -2.79 17.41
CA GLU A 200 11.33 -3.97 16.92
C GLU A 200 10.91 -5.23 17.70
N LYS A 201 10.70 -5.11 19.01
CA LYS A 201 10.18 -6.21 19.84
C LYS A 201 8.75 -6.58 19.46
N ILE A 202 7.91 -5.62 19.09
CA ILE A 202 6.58 -5.90 18.53
C ILE A 202 6.74 -6.68 17.22
N LEU A 203 7.62 -6.25 16.32
CA LEU A 203 7.88 -6.94 15.05
C LEU A 203 8.48 -8.34 15.20
N GLU A 204 9.34 -8.54 16.18
CA GLU A 204 9.95 -9.83 16.47
C GLU A 204 8.93 -10.81 17.07
N ARG A 205 8.06 -10.35 17.98
CA ARG A 205 6.94 -11.16 18.50
C ARG A 205 6.06 -11.70 17.38
N LEU A 206 5.80 -10.92 16.34
CA LEU A 206 5.05 -11.35 15.15
C LEU A 206 5.83 -12.37 14.31
N GLY A 207 7.15 -12.18 14.18
CA GLY A 207 8.01 -13.11 13.44
C GLY A 207 8.21 -14.47 14.14
N SER A 208 8.36 -14.46 15.47
CA SER A 208 8.66 -15.66 16.28
C SER A 208 7.46 -16.58 16.47
N LYS A 209 6.23 -16.03 16.57
CA LYS A 209 4.99 -16.85 16.61
C LYS A 209 4.84 -17.78 15.39
N ARG A 210 5.45 -17.43 14.24
CA ARG A 210 5.46 -18.29 13.03
C ARG A 210 6.37 -19.52 13.13
N ARG A 211 7.36 -19.53 14.04
CA ARG A 211 8.34 -20.63 14.14
C ARG A 211 7.86 -21.77 15.02
N THR A 212 7.00 -21.51 16.00
CA THR A 212 6.55 -22.51 16.97
C THR A 212 5.31 -23.29 16.51
N SER A 213 4.52 -22.77 15.57
CA SER A 213 3.35 -23.48 15.01
C SER A 213 3.71 -24.52 13.95
N LYS A 214 4.95 -24.56 13.44
CA LYS A 214 5.40 -25.56 12.45
C LYS A 214 5.91 -26.87 13.08
N LYS A 215 5.87 -27.04 14.40
CA LYS A 215 6.28 -28.29 15.10
C LYS A 215 5.11 -29.01 15.80
N ALA A 216 3.93 -29.00 15.19
CA ALA A 216 2.84 -29.91 15.54
C ALA A 216 2.01 -30.13 14.26
N GLY A 217 2.28 -31.24 13.57
CA GLY A 217 1.66 -31.57 12.28
C GLY A 217 2.67 -32.10 11.26
N ALA A 218 3.43 -33.13 11.64
CA ALA A 218 3.98 -34.06 10.66
C ALA A 218 3.02 -35.25 10.67
N GLU A 219 1.92 -35.13 9.92
CA GLU A 219 1.22 -36.29 9.41
C GLU A 219 1.78 -36.61 8.04
N GLU A 220 1.94 -37.90 7.85
CA GLU A 220 2.72 -38.63 6.87
C GLU A 220 2.05 -38.54 5.48
N GLU A 221 2.57 -37.69 4.59
CA GLU A 221 2.25 -37.80 3.15
C GLU A 221 2.89 -39.10 2.62
N LYS A 222 2.06 -40.11 2.38
CA LYS A 222 2.42 -41.26 1.55
C LYS A 222 2.71 -40.79 0.12
N PRO A 223 3.83 -41.20 -0.50
CA PRO A 223 4.16 -40.79 -1.86
C PRO A 223 3.31 -41.57 -2.88
N LEU A 224 2.60 -40.83 -3.74
CA LEU A 224 2.01 -41.34 -4.97
C LEU A 224 3.16 -41.66 -5.96
N GLN A 225 3.30 -42.93 -6.29
CA GLN A 225 4.23 -43.41 -7.32
C GLN A 225 3.64 -43.14 -8.71
N GLU A 226 4.39 -42.41 -9.52
CA GLU A 226 4.28 -42.40 -10.99
C GLU A 226 4.57 -43.82 -11.51
N MET A 227 3.67 -44.37 -12.31
CA MET A 227 3.94 -45.55 -13.14
C MET A 227 3.98 -45.12 -14.59
N THR A 228 5.16 -45.27 -15.19
CA THR A 228 5.43 -45.13 -16.61
C THR A 228 5.36 -46.51 -17.31
N SER A 229 5.04 -46.46 -18.60
CA SER A 229 5.40 -47.37 -19.71
C SER A 229 4.53 -48.58 -20.10
N ALA A 230 4.11 -48.51 -21.38
CA ALA A 230 4.06 -49.52 -22.46
C ALA A 230 2.91 -50.58 -22.50
N ASP A 231 1.94 -50.42 -23.41
CA ASP A 231 1.75 -51.07 -24.75
C ASP A 231 1.16 -52.50 -24.66
N GLU A 232 -0.12 -52.81 -24.97
CA GLU A 232 -0.91 -52.84 -26.25
C GLU A 232 -1.42 -54.32 -26.41
N PRO A 233 -2.40 -54.72 -27.26
CA PRO A 233 -3.23 -53.96 -28.22
C PRO A 233 -4.75 -54.35 -28.29
N MET A 234 -5.47 -53.54 -29.08
CA MET A 234 -6.64 -53.85 -29.97
C MET A 234 -7.98 -54.35 -29.41
N GLU A 235 -9.04 -53.58 -29.71
CA GLU A 235 -10.18 -54.07 -30.51
C GLU A 235 -10.93 -52.90 -31.20
N ASP A 236 -10.97 -52.97 -32.53
CA ASP A 236 -11.73 -52.17 -33.50
C ASP A 236 -13.23 -52.19 -33.21
N ILE A 237 -13.91 -51.02 -33.24
CA ILE A 237 -15.19 -50.92 -33.99
C ILE A 237 -15.38 -49.50 -34.56
N SER A 238 -15.54 -49.51 -35.88
CA SER A 238 -15.85 -48.46 -36.84
C SER A 238 -16.89 -47.39 -36.45
N ALA A 239 -16.62 -46.16 -36.89
CA ALA A 239 -17.59 -45.09 -37.13
C ALA A 239 -18.68 -45.50 -38.15
N PRO A 240 -19.79 -44.73 -38.23
CA PRO A 240 -19.83 -43.80 -39.36
C PRO A 240 -20.40 -42.41 -39.05
N ILE A 241 -19.84 -41.45 -39.78
CA ILE A 241 -20.31 -40.10 -40.05
C ILE A 241 -21.57 -40.16 -40.93
N VAL A 242 -22.63 -39.41 -40.58
CA VAL A 242 -23.63 -38.92 -41.55
C VAL A 242 -24.05 -37.49 -41.20
N GLN A 243 -23.72 -36.57 -42.10
CA GLN A 243 -24.31 -35.24 -42.22
C GLN A 243 -25.62 -35.31 -43.03
N LYS A 244 -26.61 -34.49 -42.66
CA LYS A 244 -27.71 -33.92 -43.48
C LYS A 244 -28.56 -33.06 -42.52
N SER A 245 -29.17 -31.93 -42.84
CA SER A 245 -29.22 -31.01 -43.99
C SER A 245 -30.13 -29.84 -43.56
N ALA A 246 -30.01 -28.71 -44.25
CA ALA A 246 -30.73 -27.45 -44.02
C ALA A 246 -32.22 -27.44 -44.44
N ALA A 247 -32.88 -26.31 -44.12
CA ALA A 247 -34.15 -25.72 -44.59
C ALA A 247 -35.41 -25.99 -43.72
N GLU A 248 -35.88 -24.97 -42.97
CA GLU A 248 -37.07 -24.09 -43.23
C GLU A 248 -38.39 -24.78 -42.84
N GLU A 249 -39.29 -24.19 -42.04
CA GLU A 249 -40.13 -23.02 -42.36
C GLU A 249 -40.82 -22.44 -41.10
N GLN A 250 -41.44 -21.28 -41.28
CA GLN A 250 -41.73 -20.18 -40.34
C GLN A 250 -43.09 -20.25 -39.60
N THR A 251 -43.33 -19.19 -38.79
CA THR A 251 -44.58 -18.48 -38.41
C THR A 251 -44.86 -18.52 -36.89
N ALA A 252 -45.16 -17.44 -36.15
CA ALA A 252 -45.54 -16.05 -36.41
C ALA A 252 -45.07 -15.17 -35.20
N ARG A 253 -44.42 -14.02 -35.41
CA ARG A 253 -44.96 -12.64 -35.33
C ARG A 253 -45.90 -12.33 -34.15
N GLU A 254 -45.38 -11.59 -33.17
CA GLU A 254 -46.02 -10.37 -32.67
C GLU A 254 -44.93 -9.33 -32.29
N GLU A 255 -45.02 -8.16 -32.92
CA GLU A 255 -44.18 -6.99 -32.70
C GLU A 255 -44.67 -6.18 -31.49
N VAL A 256 -43.76 -5.70 -30.63
CA VAL A 256 -43.93 -4.41 -29.95
C VAL A 256 -42.59 -3.69 -29.92
N ALA A 257 -42.60 -2.51 -30.53
CA ALA A 257 -41.45 -1.63 -30.79
C ALA A 257 -40.90 -0.92 -29.53
N PRO A 258 -39.65 -0.43 -29.58
CA PRO A 258 -39.00 0.30 -28.48
C PRO A 258 -39.31 1.80 -28.53
N LYS A 259 -39.63 2.39 -27.37
CA LYS A 259 -39.56 3.83 -27.13
C LYS A 259 -38.96 4.02 -25.73
N GLU A 260 -37.83 4.74 -25.67
CA GLU A 260 -37.25 5.48 -24.53
C GLU A 260 -35.70 5.41 -24.59
N VAL A 261 -35.11 5.99 -25.64
CA VAL A 261 -33.66 6.33 -25.70
C VAL A 261 -33.47 7.70 -26.38
N ALA A 262 -34.39 8.65 -26.17
CA ALA A 262 -34.33 9.94 -26.91
C ALA A 262 -34.52 11.19 -26.03
N GLU A 263 -34.48 11.07 -24.70
CA GLU A 263 -34.72 12.22 -23.81
C GLU A 263 -33.57 12.57 -22.85
N GLU A 264 -32.50 11.76 -22.77
CA GLU A 264 -31.31 12.10 -21.96
C GLU A 264 -30.23 12.87 -22.72
N GLU A 265 -30.08 12.67 -24.04
CA GLU A 265 -29.04 13.38 -24.83
C GLU A 265 -29.31 14.88 -25.01
N LYS A 266 -30.53 15.36 -24.74
CA LYS A 266 -30.83 16.80 -24.78
C LYS A 266 -30.43 17.55 -23.51
N LYS A 267 -30.20 16.85 -22.40
CA LYS A 267 -29.90 17.50 -21.12
C LYS A 267 -28.41 17.77 -20.92
N GLU A 268 -27.54 17.03 -21.59
CA GLU A 268 -26.09 17.24 -21.51
C GLU A 268 -25.60 18.38 -22.41
N GLN A 269 -26.32 18.71 -23.50
CA GLN A 269 -25.94 19.82 -24.39
C GLN A 269 -26.34 21.21 -23.88
N GLU A 270 -27.34 21.32 -22.98
CA GLU A 270 -27.70 22.62 -22.37
C GLU A 270 -26.74 23.01 -21.24
N ILE A 271 -26.10 22.04 -20.56
CA ILE A 271 -25.19 22.34 -19.44
C ILE A 271 -23.87 22.89 -19.97
N THR A 272 -23.36 22.36 -21.09
CA THR A 272 -22.12 22.85 -21.71
C THR A 272 -22.25 24.27 -22.26
N SER A 273 -23.44 24.67 -22.72
CA SER A 273 -23.68 26.04 -23.22
C SER A 273 -23.81 27.06 -22.08
N ALA A 274 -24.15 26.65 -20.87
CA ALA A 274 -24.29 27.54 -19.72
C ALA A 274 -22.95 27.80 -19.01
N GLU A 275 -22.03 26.83 -19.00
CA GLU A 275 -20.68 27.01 -18.42
C GLU A 275 -19.79 27.91 -19.29
N ASP A 276 -19.88 27.83 -20.62
CA ASP A 276 -19.13 28.72 -21.53
C ASP A 276 -19.56 30.19 -21.41
N MET A 277 -20.85 30.47 -21.12
CA MET A 277 -21.32 31.84 -20.90
C MET A 277 -20.86 32.44 -19.56
N VAL A 278 -20.52 31.62 -18.57
CA VAL A 278 -20.02 32.12 -17.27
C VAL A 278 -18.52 32.40 -17.33
N GLU A 279 -17.74 31.65 -18.11
CA GLU A 279 -16.33 31.97 -18.33
C GLU A 279 -16.14 33.25 -19.16
N GLU A 280 -16.99 33.52 -20.15
CA GLU A 280 -16.89 34.75 -20.96
C GLU A 280 -17.21 36.02 -20.15
N VAL A 281 -18.22 35.96 -19.27
CA VAL A 281 -18.59 37.10 -18.39
C VAL A 281 -17.54 37.33 -17.29
N VAL A 282 -16.89 36.27 -16.78
CA VAL A 282 -15.82 36.41 -15.78
C VAL A 282 -14.54 36.97 -16.40
N PHE A 283 -14.27 36.68 -17.67
CA PHE A 283 -13.12 37.24 -18.39
C PHE A 283 -13.29 38.73 -18.68
N GLU A 284 -14.50 39.17 -19.06
CA GLU A 284 -14.78 40.59 -19.36
C GLU A 284 -14.74 41.48 -18.10
N MET A 285 -15.14 40.96 -16.93
CA MET A 285 -15.05 41.69 -15.66
C MET A 285 -13.61 41.84 -15.13
N MET A 286 -12.63 41.13 -15.70
CA MET A 286 -11.23 41.18 -15.24
C MET A 286 -10.37 42.19 -16.03
N GLU A 287 -10.86 42.73 -17.15
CA GLU A 287 -10.13 43.74 -17.94
C GLU A 287 -10.40 45.18 -17.45
N ASP A 288 -11.54 45.43 -16.80
CA ASP A 288 -11.94 46.77 -16.32
C ASP A 288 -11.24 47.24 -15.01
N GLU A 289 -10.59 46.35 -14.26
CA GLU A 289 -9.81 46.75 -13.06
C GLU A 289 -8.36 47.15 -13.36
N SER A 290 -7.95 47.21 -14.64
CA SER A 290 -6.59 47.61 -15.04
C SER A 290 -6.46 49.06 -15.53
N GLU A 291 -7.55 49.81 -15.62
CA GLU A 291 -7.54 51.23 -16.02
C GLU A 291 -8.25 52.16 -15.01
N GLN A 292 -7.83 52.16 -13.73
CA GLN A 292 -8.02 53.32 -12.82
C GLN A 292 -6.83 53.52 -11.88
#